data_AF-A0A938PG68-F1
#
_entry.id   AF-A0A938PG68-F1
#
_cell.length_a   1.000
_cell.length_b   1.000
_cell.length_c   1.000
_cell.angle_alpha   90.00
_cell.angle_beta   90.00
_cell.angle_gamma   90.00
#
_symmetry.space_group_name_H-M   'P 1'
#
loop_
_entity.id
_entity.type
_entity.pdbx_description
1 polymer ?
#
loop_
_entity_poly.entity_id
_entity_poly.type
_entity_poly.pdbx_seq_one_letter_code
_entity_poly.pdbx_strand_id
1 'polypeptide(L)'
;MGFSKAFGFAKLDALTLSISKFIGLIWLLAACLFIACAILFIINLEFWWFFGGLGILLSQFLIILDWSDAKNGTIANVIILIPVIISLAGSLPSSYKNIFKAEAIIGLNRYTQQPILTEQDLAHLPIQVQKYIIYCGALRKEKIHNFKAVFVGGIKPKPNSDFLEFKSIQYNFYDEPTRDF
;
A
#
# COMPACT_ATOMS: atom_id res chain seq x y z
N MET A 1 -8.12 -20.89 21.78
CA MET A 1 -8.39 -21.48 23.11
C MET A 1 -9.89 -21.59 23.40
N GLY A 2 -10.69 -20.55 23.15
CA GLY A 2 -12.16 -20.59 23.37
C GLY A 2 -12.91 -21.71 22.63
N PHE A 3 -12.61 -21.95 21.34
CA PHE A 3 -13.15 -23.08 20.58
C PHE A 3 -12.82 -24.45 21.22
N SER A 4 -11.54 -24.68 21.51
CA SER A 4 -11.07 -25.94 22.11
C SER A 4 -11.73 -26.22 23.47
N LYS A 5 -12.01 -25.18 24.27
CA LYS A 5 -12.75 -25.29 25.52
C LYS A 5 -14.22 -25.64 25.30
N ALA A 6 -14.91 -24.91 24.41
CA ALA A 6 -16.34 -25.08 24.16
C ALA A 6 -16.72 -26.47 23.61
N PHE A 7 -15.79 -27.11 22.88
CA PHE A 7 -15.96 -28.45 22.33
C PHE A 7 -15.29 -29.55 23.18
N GLY A 8 -14.65 -29.20 24.30
CA GLY A 8 -14.02 -30.17 25.20
C GLY A 8 -12.75 -30.85 24.66
N PHE A 9 -12.13 -30.28 23.63
CA PHE A 9 -10.91 -30.83 23.02
C PHE A 9 -9.65 -30.62 23.89
N ALA A 10 -9.71 -29.72 24.88
CA ALA A 10 -8.63 -29.51 25.84
C ALA A 10 -9.20 -29.19 27.23
N LYS A 11 -8.67 -29.85 28.27
CA LYS A 11 -8.91 -29.44 29.67
C LYS A 11 -8.08 -28.19 29.95
N LEU A 12 -8.73 -27.04 29.79
CA LEU A 12 -8.13 -25.74 30.07
C LEU A 12 -8.60 -25.31 31.46
N ASP A 13 -8.00 -25.89 32.49
CA ASP A 13 -8.31 -25.65 33.90
C ASP A 13 -8.09 -24.18 34.31
N ALA A 14 -7.29 -23.45 33.53
CA ALA A 14 -7.05 -22.01 33.69
C ALA A 14 -8.21 -21.11 33.20
N LEU A 15 -9.13 -21.65 32.39
CA LEU A 15 -10.32 -20.93 31.95
C LEU A 15 -11.44 -21.30 32.92
N THR A 16 -12.06 -20.31 33.57
CA THR A 16 -13.07 -20.52 34.62
C THR A 16 -14.51 -20.46 34.07
N LEU A 17 -14.75 -19.71 33.00
CA LEU A 17 -16.10 -19.50 32.45
C LEU A 17 -16.54 -20.60 31.46
N SER A 18 -17.76 -21.14 31.60
CA SER A 18 -18.30 -22.10 30.65
C SER A 18 -18.60 -21.42 29.31
N ILE A 19 -17.86 -21.79 28.26
CA ILE A 19 -18.06 -21.23 26.91
C ILE A 19 -19.06 -22.11 26.16
N SER A 20 -20.14 -21.50 25.66
CA SER A 20 -21.12 -22.22 24.84
C SER A 20 -20.51 -22.64 23.48
N LYS A 21 -21.01 -23.73 22.89
CA LYS A 21 -20.53 -24.19 21.58
C LYS A 21 -20.65 -23.12 20.48
N PHE A 22 -21.70 -22.29 20.54
CA PHE A 22 -21.90 -21.19 19.60
C PHE A 22 -20.80 -20.12 19.74
N ILE A 23 -20.48 -19.68 20.97
CA ILE A 23 -19.39 -18.73 21.22
C ILE A 23 -18.04 -19.34 20.83
N GLY A 24 -17.86 -20.64 21.06
CA GLY A 24 -16.69 -21.39 20.58
C GLY A 24 -16.50 -21.31 19.07
N LEU A 25 -17.58 -21.38 18.27
CA LEU A 25 -17.50 -21.21 16.82
C LEU A 25 -17.11 -19.79 16.41
N ILE A 26 -17.57 -18.77 17.16
CA ILE A 26 -17.15 -17.38 16.92
C ILE A 26 -15.65 -17.21 17.21
N TRP A 27 -15.13 -17.86 18.26
CA TRP A 27 -13.68 -17.91 18.53
C TRP A 27 -12.90 -18.58 17.38
N LEU A 28 -13.44 -19.64 16.77
CA LEU A 28 -12.84 -20.28 15.61
C LEU A 28 -12.84 -19.34 14.40
N LEU A 29 -13.96 -18.63 14.16
CA LEU A 29 -14.06 -17.65 13.09
C LEU A 29 -13.01 -16.54 13.25
N ALA A 30 -12.85 -15.99 14.44
CA ALA A 30 -11.82 -14.99 14.73
C ALA A 30 -10.40 -15.53 14.42
N ALA A 31 -10.12 -16.78 14.79
CA ALA A 31 -8.85 -17.43 14.45
C ALA A 31 -8.65 -17.58 12.94
N CYS A 32 -9.69 -18.01 12.20
CA CYS A 32 -9.65 -18.10 10.75
C CYS A 32 -9.40 -16.75 10.08
N LEU A 33 -10.00 -15.66 10.60
CA LEU A 33 -9.76 -14.30 10.10
C LEU A 33 -8.30 -13.86 10.29
N PHE A 34 -7.69 -14.16 11.44
CA PHE A 34 -6.28 -13.87 11.67
C PHE A 34 -5.34 -14.72 10.80
N ILE A 35 -5.68 -15.99 10.57
CA ILE A 35 -4.93 -16.86 9.65
C ILE A 35 -5.02 -16.31 8.22
N ALA A 36 -6.21 -15.95 7.76
CA ALA A 36 -6.41 -15.33 6.45
C ALA A 36 -5.61 -14.02 6.33
N CYS A 37 -5.66 -13.16 7.35
CA CYS A 37 -4.85 -11.94 7.44
C CYS A 37 -3.35 -12.25 7.29
N ALA A 38 -2.82 -13.23 8.01
CA ALA A 38 -1.41 -13.61 7.95
C ALA A 38 -1.01 -14.15 6.56
N ILE A 39 -1.84 -15.01 5.97
CA ILE A 39 -1.60 -15.55 4.62
C ILE A 39 -1.57 -14.41 3.60
N LEU A 40 -2.60 -13.55 3.60
CA LEU A 40 -2.71 -12.42 2.67
C LEU A 40 -1.54 -11.43 2.81
N PHE A 41 -1.07 -11.21 4.04
CA PHE A 41 0.10 -10.39 4.31
C PHE A 41 1.38 -10.99 3.71
N ILE A 42 1.62 -12.30 3.91
CA ILE A 42 2.81 -12.98 3.38
C ILE A 42 2.86 -12.97 1.85
N ILE A 43 1.70 -13.08 1.19
CA ILE A 43 1.61 -13.04 -0.28
C ILE A 43 1.52 -11.61 -0.84
N ASN A 44 1.70 -10.58 -0.02
CA ASN A 44 1.68 -9.16 -0.39
C ASN A 44 0.37 -8.69 -1.07
N LEU A 45 -0.78 -9.28 -0.70
CA LEU A 45 -2.08 -8.79 -1.17
C LEU A 45 -2.58 -7.66 -0.26
N GLU A 46 -2.77 -6.47 -0.81
CA GLU A 46 -3.15 -5.24 -0.08
C GLU A 46 -4.46 -5.34 0.71
N PHE A 47 -5.25 -6.40 0.55
CA PHE A 47 -6.54 -6.59 1.24
C PHE A 47 -6.44 -7.28 2.60
N TRP A 48 -5.23 -7.65 3.06
CA TRP A 48 -5.02 -8.34 4.34
C TRP A 48 -5.56 -7.55 5.55
N TRP A 49 -5.46 -6.21 5.52
CA TRP A 49 -5.87 -5.34 6.64
C TRP A 49 -7.37 -5.42 6.92
N PHE A 50 -8.19 -5.73 5.90
CA PHE A 50 -9.63 -5.88 6.05
C PHE A 50 -9.95 -7.08 6.94
N PHE A 51 -9.30 -8.22 6.68
CA PHE A 51 -9.43 -9.43 7.50
C PHE A 51 -8.82 -9.25 8.89
N GLY A 52 -7.68 -8.56 8.99
CA GLY A 52 -7.07 -8.21 10.28
C GLY A 52 -7.99 -7.33 11.13
N GLY A 53 -8.58 -6.29 10.55
CA GLY A 53 -9.52 -5.40 11.21
C GLY A 53 -10.80 -6.12 11.67
N LEU A 54 -11.40 -6.94 10.81
CA LEU A 54 -12.58 -7.75 11.17
C LEU A 54 -12.25 -8.76 12.28
N GLY A 55 -11.08 -9.39 12.20
CA GLY A 55 -10.56 -10.29 13.23
C GLY A 55 -10.37 -9.60 14.59
N ILE A 56 -9.80 -8.40 14.60
CA ILE A 56 -9.63 -7.59 15.83
C ILE A 56 -10.99 -7.25 16.43
N LEU A 57 -11.95 -6.77 15.64
CA LEU A 57 -13.28 -6.40 16.15
C LEU A 57 -13.99 -7.60 16.78
N LEU A 58 -13.97 -8.76 16.10
CA LEU A 58 -14.58 -9.98 16.61
C LEU A 58 -13.85 -10.53 17.84
N SER A 59 -12.52 -10.54 17.81
CA SER A 59 -11.66 -10.93 18.93
C SER A 59 -11.89 -10.05 20.15
N GLN A 60 -11.95 -8.73 19.97
CA GLN A 60 -12.14 -7.79 21.07
C GLN A 60 -13.53 -7.93 21.70
N PHE A 61 -14.56 -8.15 20.89
CA PHE A 61 -15.91 -8.46 21.39
C PHE A 61 -15.90 -9.72 22.27
N LEU A 62 -15.26 -10.80 21.83
CA LEU A 62 -15.15 -12.04 22.60
C LEU A 62 -14.33 -11.87 23.89
N ILE A 63 -13.24 -11.11 23.85
CA ILE A 63 -12.42 -10.82 25.04
C ILE A 63 -13.23 -10.05 26.09
N ILE A 64 -14.11 -9.14 25.69
CA ILE A 64 -14.96 -8.40 26.63
C ILE A 64 -15.97 -9.35 27.30
N LEU A 65 -16.53 -10.31 26.57
CA LEU A 65 -17.45 -11.32 27.13
C LEU A 65 -16.74 -12.23 28.14
N ASP A 66 -15.50 -12.64 27.83
CA ASP A 66 -14.70 -13.58 28.64
C ASP A 66 -13.52 -12.88 29.36
N TRP A 67 -13.73 -11.67 29.90
CA TRP A 67 -12.65 -10.77 30.35
C TRP A 67 -11.66 -11.36 31.35
N SER A 68 -12.15 -12.08 32.37
CA SER A 68 -11.30 -12.68 33.42
C SER A 68 -10.22 -13.59 32.83
N ASP A 69 -10.59 -14.32 31.79
CA ASP A 69 -9.85 -15.40 31.18
C ASP A 69 -9.07 -14.94 29.94
N ALA A 70 -9.58 -13.94 29.21
CA ALA A 70 -9.12 -13.58 27.87
C ALA A 70 -8.44 -12.20 27.76
N LYS A 71 -8.42 -11.37 28.81
CA LYS A 71 -7.92 -9.97 28.75
C LYS A 71 -6.55 -9.79 28.10
N ASN A 72 -5.63 -10.74 28.28
CA ASN A 72 -4.29 -10.69 27.70
C ASN A 72 -4.30 -10.70 26.16
N GLY A 73 -5.36 -11.24 25.55
CA GLY A 73 -5.58 -11.19 24.10
C GLY A 73 -5.69 -9.76 23.54
N THR A 74 -6.06 -8.79 24.38
CA THR A 74 -6.13 -7.37 23.97
C THR A 74 -4.76 -6.86 23.53
N ILE A 75 -3.68 -7.31 24.16
CA ILE A 75 -2.32 -6.93 23.79
C ILE A 75 -2.00 -7.40 22.37
N ALA A 76 -2.38 -8.63 22.02
CA ALA A 76 -2.21 -9.16 20.67
C ALA A 76 -3.03 -8.35 19.65
N ASN A 77 -4.28 -8.00 19.98
CA ASN A 77 -5.11 -7.14 19.14
C ASN A 77 -4.45 -5.77 18.90
N VAL A 78 -3.88 -5.13 19.93
CA VAL A 78 -3.18 -3.84 19.80
C VAL A 78 -1.96 -3.95 18.88
N ILE A 79 -1.17 -5.03 19.00
CA ILE A 79 0.00 -5.26 18.13
C ILE A 79 -0.42 -5.35 16.65
N ILE A 80 -1.51 -6.06 16.36
CA ILE A 80 -2.02 -6.22 14.98
C ILE A 80 -2.72 -4.94 14.50
N LEU A 81 -3.31 -4.16 15.41
CA LEU A 81 -4.04 -2.94 15.08
C LEU A 81 -3.15 -1.87 14.45
N ILE A 82 -1.91 -1.72 14.92
CA ILE A 82 -0.95 -0.73 14.40
C ILE A 82 -0.74 -0.87 12.88
N PRO A 83 -0.27 -2.01 12.35
CA PRO A 83 -0.09 -2.16 10.91
C PRO A 83 -1.41 -2.12 10.15
N VAL A 84 -2.53 -2.57 10.74
CA VAL A 84 -3.87 -2.44 10.11
C VAL A 84 -4.24 -0.98 9.89
N ILE A 85 -4.02 -0.10 10.88
CA ILE A 85 -4.29 1.34 10.75
C ILE A 85 -3.41 1.97 9.67
N ILE A 86 -2.11 1.63 9.64
CA ILE A 86 -1.17 2.14 8.63
C ILE A 86 -1.63 1.72 7.23
N SER A 87 -2.01 0.45 7.07
CA SER A 87 -2.49 -0.07 5.79
C SER A 87 -3.81 0.56 5.37
N LEU A 88 -4.74 0.77 6.31
CA LEU A 88 -6.00 1.46 6.06
C LEU A 88 -5.74 2.88 5.58
N ALA A 89 -4.90 3.64 6.30
CA ALA A 89 -4.54 5.01 5.92
C ALA A 89 -3.91 5.07 4.53
N GLY A 90 -3.05 4.11 4.18
CA GLY A 90 -2.46 3.98 2.85
C GLY A 90 -3.44 3.53 1.75
N SER A 91 -4.61 3.00 2.11
CA SER A 91 -5.65 2.57 1.17
C SER A 91 -6.72 3.65 0.90
N LEU A 92 -6.76 4.71 1.71
CA LEU A 92 -7.72 5.81 1.54
C LEU A 92 -7.49 6.53 0.21
N PRO A 93 -8.54 7.12 -0.40
CA PRO A 93 -8.41 7.92 -1.63
C PRO A 93 -7.43 9.09 -1.48
N SER A 94 -7.35 9.67 -0.27
CA SER A 94 -6.46 10.79 0.07
C SER A 94 -5.02 10.35 0.38
N SER A 95 -4.69 9.06 0.32
CA SER A 95 -3.32 8.61 0.50
C SER A 95 -2.46 9.10 -0.68
N TYR A 96 -1.22 9.49 -0.41
CA TYR A 96 -0.28 9.91 -1.46
C TYR A 96 -0.18 8.90 -2.61
N LYS A 97 -0.17 7.60 -2.28
CA LYS A 97 -0.16 6.51 -3.25
C LYS A 97 -1.35 6.55 -4.21
N ASN A 98 -2.56 6.77 -3.69
CA ASN A 98 -3.77 6.79 -4.52
C ASN A 98 -3.94 8.12 -5.27
N ILE A 99 -3.55 9.23 -4.66
CA ILE A 99 -3.48 10.54 -5.33
C ILE A 99 -2.53 10.46 -6.52
N PHE A 100 -1.29 10.00 -6.32
CA PHE A 100 -0.31 9.80 -7.39
C PHE A 100 -0.85 8.93 -8.53
N LYS A 101 -1.47 7.78 -8.20
CA LYS A 101 -2.06 6.89 -9.21
C LYS A 101 -3.17 7.59 -9.99
N ALA A 102 -4.04 8.34 -9.29
CA ALA A 102 -5.15 9.03 -9.91
C ALA A 102 -4.65 10.15 -10.84
N GLU A 103 -3.73 10.99 -10.38
CA GLU A 103 -3.13 12.08 -11.16
C GLU A 103 -2.39 11.55 -12.39
N ALA A 104 -1.58 10.49 -12.23
CA ALA A 104 -0.91 9.85 -13.36
C ALA A 104 -1.91 9.31 -14.40
N ILE A 105 -3.01 8.67 -13.98
CA ILE A 105 -4.06 8.19 -14.89
C ILE A 105 -4.76 9.36 -15.60
N ILE A 106 -5.05 10.44 -14.88
CA ILE A 106 -5.66 11.65 -15.45
C ILE A 106 -4.74 12.23 -16.54
N GLY A 107 -3.46 12.43 -16.23
CA GLY A 107 -2.50 12.98 -17.19
C GLY A 107 -2.27 12.05 -18.40
N LEU A 108 -2.21 10.73 -18.19
CA LEU A 108 -2.02 9.76 -19.28
C LEU A 108 -3.21 9.68 -20.24
N ASN A 109 -4.43 9.83 -19.73
CA ASN A 109 -5.65 9.80 -20.53
C ASN A 109 -5.98 11.15 -21.17
N ARG A 110 -5.27 12.21 -20.79
CA ARG A 110 -5.50 13.54 -21.32
C ARG A 110 -4.96 13.63 -22.75
N TYR A 111 -5.88 13.85 -23.68
CA TYR A 111 -5.55 14.11 -25.07
C TYR A 111 -5.09 15.56 -25.24
N THR A 112 -3.92 15.73 -25.86
CA THR A 112 -3.42 17.03 -26.30
C THR A 112 -2.94 16.88 -27.73
N GLN A 113 -3.30 17.82 -28.59
CA GLN A 113 -2.75 17.86 -29.95
C GLN A 113 -1.23 18.05 -29.85
N GLN A 114 -0.47 17.17 -30.49
CA GLN A 114 0.99 17.20 -30.45
C GLN A 114 1.51 17.92 -31.70
N PRO A 115 1.79 19.23 -31.63
CA PRO A 115 2.33 19.94 -32.78
C PRO A 115 3.70 19.38 -33.14
N ILE A 116 4.07 19.50 -34.42
CA ILE A 116 5.40 19.14 -34.88
C ILE A 116 6.41 20.16 -34.33
N LEU A 117 7.55 19.68 -33.84
CA LEU A 117 8.68 20.50 -33.41
C LEU A 117 9.35 21.12 -34.64
N THR A 118 9.32 22.45 -34.72
CA THR A 118 9.86 23.21 -35.85
C THR A 118 11.16 23.93 -35.50
N GLU A 119 11.86 24.42 -36.51
CA GLU A 119 13.07 25.22 -36.35
C GLU A 119 12.78 26.54 -35.59
N GLN A 120 11.58 27.10 -35.72
CA GLN A 120 11.14 28.30 -35.00
C GLN A 120 11.06 28.06 -33.48
N ASP A 121 10.60 26.87 -33.08
CA ASP A 121 10.57 26.47 -31.68
C ASP A 121 11.96 26.40 -31.06
N LEU A 122 13.01 26.19 -31.85
CA LEU A 122 14.39 26.10 -31.37
C LEU A 122 15.10 27.45 -31.31
N ALA A 123 14.62 28.46 -32.04
CA ALA A 123 15.33 29.72 -32.28
C ALA A 123 15.71 30.48 -30.99
N HIS A 124 14.91 30.34 -29.93
CA HIS A 124 15.13 31.00 -28.65
C HIS A 124 16.13 30.26 -27.72
N LEU A 125 16.50 29.01 -28.05
CA LEU A 125 17.36 28.19 -27.21
C LEU A 125 18.84 28.48 -27.47
N PRO A 126 19.76 28.25 -26.50
CA PRO A 126 21.19 28.35 -26.75
C PRO A 126 21.64 27.42 -27.88
N ILE A 127 22.63 27.85 -28.67
CA ILE A 127 23.09 27.13 -29.86
C ILE A 127 23.47 25.66 -29.60
N GLN A 128 23.99 25.35 -28.42
CA GLN A 128 24.35 23.98 -28.04
C GLN A 128 23.12 23.09 -27.83
N VAL A 129 22.05 23.64 -27.24
CA VAL A 129 20.79 22.92 -27.05
C VAL A 129 20.12 22.66 -28.39
N GLN A 130 20.10 23.66 -29.30
CA GLN A 130 19.58 23.48 -30.65
C GLN A 130 20.29 22.34 -31.39
N LYS A 131 21.63 22.35 -31.39
CA LYS A 131 22.46 21.30 -32.02
C LYS A 131 22.16 19.92 -31.44
N TYR A 132 22.00 19.82 -30.11
CA TYR A 132 21.70 18.56 -29.44
C TYR A 132 20.31 18.01 -29.85
N ILE A 133 19.28 18.85 -29.88
CA ILE A 133 17.92 18.45 -30.29
C ILE A 133 17.92 17.95 -31.74
N ILE A 134 18.63 18.63 -32.63
CA ILE A 134 18.78 18.23 -34.04
C ILE A 134 19.55 16.90 -34.14
N TYR A 135 20.67 16.76 -33.42
CA TYR A 135 21.50 15.55 -33.39
C TYR A 135 20.71 14.32 -32.93
N CYS A 136 19.86 14.46 -31.90
CA CYS A 136 18.98 13.39 -31.42
C CYS A 136 17.81 13.09 -32.37
N GLY A 137 17.66 13.84 -33.47
CA GLY A 137 16.63 13.63 -34.48
C GLY A 137 15.21 13.96 -33.99
N ALA A 138 15.08 14.91 -33.07
CA ALA A 138 13.77 15.34 -32.55
C ALA A 138 13.10 16.43 -33.42
N LEU A 139 13.88 17.16 -34.23
CA LEU A 139 13.34 18.15 -35.16
C LEU A 139 12.39 17.47 -36.18
N ARG A 140 11.26 18.13 -36.50
CA ARG A 140 10.18 17.64 -37.37
C ARG A 140 9.46 16.38 -36.86
N LYS A 141 9.61 16.05 -35.58
CA LYS A 141 8.76 15.07 -34.90
C LYS A 141 7.74 15.77 -34.00
N GLU A 142 6.71 15.04 -33.60
CA GLU A 142 5.74 15.51 -32.61
C GLU A 142 6.46 15.93 -31.31
N LYS A 143 6.06 17.07 -30.73
CA LYS A 143 6.57 17.51 -29.44
C LYS A 143 6.19 16.50 -28.36
N ILE A 144 7.11 16.27 -27.41
CA ILE A 144 6.90 15.35 -26.30
C ILE A 144 5.72 15.85 -25.45
N HIS A 145 4.71 14.99 -25.30
CA HIS A 145 3.55 15.27 -24.45
C HIS A 145 3.81 14.88 -22.99
N ASN A 146 4.37 13.70 -22.77
CA ASN A 146 4.72 13.19 -21.46
C ASN A 146 5.90 12.22 -21.51
N PHE A 147 6.46 11.91 -20.34
CA PHE A 147 7.37 10.77 -20.20
C PHE A 147 7.29 10.15 -18.80
N LYS A 148 7.70 8.89 -18.73
CA LYS A 148 7.86 8.12 -17.49
C LYS A 148 9.34 7.91 -17.21
N ALA A 149 9.82 8.37 -16.06
CA ALA A 149 11.13 8.01 -15.55
C ALA A 149 11.00 6.92 -14.49
N VAL A 150 11.87 5.91 -14.57
CA VAL A 150 11.97 4.85 -13.56
C VAL A 150 13.39 4.85 -13.02
N PHE A 151 13.52 5.15 -11.74
CA PHE A 151 14.78 5.14 -11.03
C PHE A 151 14.87 3.85 -10.23
N VAL A 152 15.93 3.07 -10.44
CA VAL A 152 16.24 1.87 -9.65
C VAL A 152 17.68 1.99 -9.18
N GLY A 153 17.92 1.75 -7.90
CA GLY A 153 19.25 1.83 -7.33
C GLY A 153 19.28 1.47 -5.85
N GLY A 154 20.37 1.84 -5.18
CA GLY A 154 20.52 1.67 -3.74
C GLY A 154 20.64 3.02 -3.04
N ILE A 155 19.99 3.17 -1.89
CA ILE A 155 20.19 4.31 -0.98
C ILE A 155 20.89 3.84 0.29
N LYS A 156 21.91 4.57 0.74
CA LYS A 156 22.57 4.32 2.02
C LYS A 156 21.92 5.17 3.11
N PRO A 157 21.25 4.57 4.11
CA PRO A 157 20.73 5.34 5.24
C PRO A 157 21.84 5.91 6.13
N LYS A 158 23.03 5.29 6.13
CA LYS A 158 24.24 5.78 6.83
C LYS A 158 25.49 5.51 5.97
N PRO A 159 26.59 6.27 6.14
CA PRO A 159 27.80 6.08 5.32
C PRO A 159 28.33 4.64 5.29
N ASN A 160 28.27 3.96 6.44
CA ASN A 160 28.81 2.61 6.65
C ASN A 160 27.75 1.50 6.65
N SER A 161 26.50 1.78 6.25
CA SER A 161 25.47 0.74 6.14
C SER A 161 25.45 0.11 4.75
N ASP A 162 24.80 -1.04 4.66
CA ASP A 162 24.42 -1.63 3.38
C ASP A 162 23.46 -0.71 2.62
N PHE A 163 23.39 -0.94 1.30
CA PHE A 163 22.42 -0.27 0.44
C PHE A 163 21.04 -0.86 0.66
N LEU A 164 20.05 0.02 0.85
CA LEU A 164 18.64 -0.35 0.76
C LEU A 164 18.20 -0.21 -0.70
N GLU A 165 17.46 -1.19 -1.21
CA GLU A 165 16.88 -1.08 -2.55
C GLU A 165 15.92 0.10 -2.63
N PHE A 166 16.06 0.87 -3.69
CA PHE A 166 15.24 2.03 -3.98
C PHE A 166 14.66 1.89 -5.39
N LYS A 167 13.36 2.13 -5.49
CA LYS A 167 12.65 2.27 -6.75
C LYS A 167 11.73 3.48 -6.67
N SER A 168 11.80 4.36 -7.66
CA SER A 168 10.88 5.48 -7.82
C SER A 168 10.40 5.56 -9.27
N ILE A 169 9.14 5.97 -9.44
CA ILE A 169 8.50 6.17 -10.73
C ILE A 169 8.01 7.60 -10.75
N GLN A 170 8.31 8.33 -11.82
CA GLN A 170 7.87 9.71 -12.00
C GLN A 170 7.18 9.84 -13.35
N TYR A 171 6.03 10.51 -13.37
CA TYR A 171 5.37 10.96 -14.60
C TYR A 171 5.54 12.47 -14.73
N ASN A 172 5.77 12.93 -15.96
CA ASN A 172 5.83 14.35 -16.28
C ASN A 172 4.92 14.62 -17.46
N PHE A 173 4.11 15.66 -17.35
CA PHE A 173 3.21 16.14 -18.39
C PHE A 173 3.59 17.59 -18.75
N TYR A 174 3.55 17.94 -20.03
CA TYR A 174 4.03 19.23 -20.53
C TYR A 174 2.94 20.18 -21.03
N ASP A 175 1.72 19.68 -21.17
CA ASP A 175 0.54 20.44 -21.56
C ASP A 175 0.02 21.32 -20.40
N GLU A 176 -0.13 20.73 -19.22
CA GLU A 176 -0.18 21.44 -17.94
C GLU A 176 1.05 20.98 -17.15
N PRO A 177 2.03 21.85 -16.89
CA PRO A 177 3.26 21.46 -16.23
C PRO A 177 3.01 20.87 -14.83
N THR A 178 2.98 19.54 -14.75
CA THR A 178 2.72 18.78 -13.52
C THR A 178 3.79 17.70 -13.37
N ARG A 179 4.24 17.48 -12.12
CA ARG A 179 5.27 16.50 -11.78
C ARG A 179 4.83 15.69 -10.57
N ASP A 180 4.51 14.43 -10.83
CA ASP A 180 3.97 13.50 -9.81
C ASP A 180 5.04 12.47 -9.43
N PHE A 181 5.18 12.21 -8.12
CA PHE A 181 6.16 11.31 -7.50
C PHE A 181 5.51 10.30 -6.54
#